data_AF-A0A7C3CTX5-F1
#
_entry.id   AF-A0A7C3CTX5-F1
#
_cell.length_a   1.000
_cell.length_b   1.000
_cell.length_c   1.000
_cell.angle_alpha   90.00
_cell.angle_beta   90.00
_cell.angle_gamma   90.00
#
_symmetry.space_group_name_H-M   'P 1'
#
loop_
_entity.id
_entity.type
_entity.pdbx_description
1 polymer ?
#
loop_
_entity_poly.entity_id
_entity_poly.type
_entity_poly.pdbx_seq_one_letter_code
_entity_poly.pdbx_strand_id
1 'polypeptide(L)'
;MYFPHLQDVNLDPLWEEDINHKLALKHALLFSTLDEIKVCIVEKSTLAEALNYFSKLSLDYPIYTVDIESFERLKNKFLEIQTGSDFEEMATTSDELIEVEGDLL
;
A
#
# COMPACT_ATOMS: atom_id res chain seq x y z
N MET A 1 24.17 9.73 -3.46
CA MET A 1 23.07 8.98 -4.11
C MET A 1 22.04 10.02 -4.51
N TYR A 2 21.68 10.11 -5.79
CA TYR A 2 20.65 11.03 -6.25
C TYR A 2 19.40 10.23 -6.53
N PHE A 3 18.31 10.54 -5.84
CA PHE A 3 17.01 9.94 -6.11
C PHE A 3 16.21 10.91 -6.98
N PRO A 4 15.61 10.45 -8.09
CA PRO A 4 14.70 11.28 -8.87
C PRO A 4 13.59 11.84 -7.96
N HIS A 5 13.25 13.11 -8.16
CA HIS A 5 12.22 13.80 -7.40
C HIS A 5 11.02 14.08 -8.30
N LEU A 6 9.85 13.61 -7.86
CA LEU A 6 8.57 13.85 -8.50
C LEU A 6 7.80 14.88 -7.69
N GLN A 7 7.11 15.79 -8.38
CA GLN A 7 6.33 16.85 -7.75
C GLN A 7 4.94 16.91 -8.36
N ASP A 8 3.92 17.09 -7.52
CA ASP A 8 2.50 17.15 -7.92
C ASP A 8 2.08 15.95 -8.78
N VAL A 9 2.45 14.75 -8.32
CA VAL A 9 2.15 13.50 -9.03
C VAL A 9 0.99 12.76 -8.40
N ASN A 10 0.12 12.21 -9.25
CA ASN A 10 -0.95 11.34 -8.82
C ASN A 10 -0.55 9.89 -9.08
N LEU A 11 0.01 9.27 -8.06
CA LEU A 11 0.48 7.89 -8.11
C LEU A 11 -0.63 6.93 -7.69
N ASP A 12 -0.59 5.71 -8.22
CA ASP A 12 -1.47 4.63 -7.81
C ASP A 12 -0.76 3.67 -6.87
N PRO A 13 -1.39 3.29 -5.75
CA PRO A 13 -0.79 2.42 -4.76
C PRO A 13 -0.57 1.02 -5.35
N LEU A 14 0.62 0.48 -5.14
CA LEU A 14 0.92 -0.90 -5.47
C LEU A 14 0.77 -1.75 -4.20
N TRP A 15 -0.32 -2.52 -4.14
CA TRP A 15 -0.59 -3.44 -3.04
C TRP A 15 -0.20 -4.87 -3.45
N GLU A 16 0.93 -5.36 -2.95
CA GLU A 16 1.40 -6.75 -3.14
C GLU A 16 1.25 -7.59 -1.87
N GLU A 17 0.79 -8.82 -1.99
CA GLU A 17 0.58 -9.72 -0.84
C GLU A 17 1.90 -10.13 -0.15
N ASP A 18 3.00 -10.19 -0.91
CA ASP A 18 4.35 -10.50 -0.39
C ASP A 18 4.97 -9.38 0.45
N ILE A 19 4.38 -8.17 0.46
CA ILE A 19 4.89 -7.01 1.17
C ILE A 19 4.01 -6.69 2.38
N ASN A 20 4.63 -6.53 3.54
CA ASN A 20 3.93 -6.08 4.73
C ASN A 20 3.66 -4.56 4.68
N HIS A 21 2.58 -4.17 4.01
CA HIS A 21 2.18 -2.76 3.86
C HIS A 21 1.93 -2.06 5.21
N LYS A 22 1.47 -2.78 6.24
CA LYS A 22 1.32 -2.25 7.62
C LYS A 22 2.65 -1.76 8.16
N LEU A 23 3.73 -2.51 7.95
CA LEU A 23 5.07 -2.14 8.39
C LEU A 23 5.71 -1.10 7.48
N ALA A 24 5.48 -1.18 6.16
CA ALA A 24 5.96 -0.20 5.19
C ALA A 24 5.41 1.21 5.48
N LEU A 25 4.10 1.32 5.73
CA LEU A 25 3.45 2.57 6.13
C LEU A 25 4.06 3.18 7.40
N LYS A 26 4.40 2.34 8.40
CA LYS A 26 5.06 2.82 9.64
C LYS A 26 6.44 3.41 9.39
N HIS A 27 7.14 2.91 8.37
CA HIS A 27 8.46 3.39 7.98
C HIS A 27 8.41 4.43 6.86
N ALA A 28 7.22 4.99 6.56
CA ALA A 28 7.01 5.95 5.47
C ALA A 28 7.52 5.45 4.10
N LEU A 29 7.46 4.13 3.88
CA LEU A 29 7.80 3.49 2.62
C LEU A 29 6.51 3.09 1.91
N LEU A 30 6.25 3.68 0.75
CA LEU A 30 5.11 3.35 -0.09
C LEU A 30 5.57 2.74 -1.41
N PHE A 31 4.67 2.04 -2.09
CA PHE A 31 4.93 1.41 -3.37
C PHE A 31 3.95 1.91 -4.42
N SER A 32 4.43 2.08 -5.65
CA SER A 32 3.59 2.51 -6.76
C SER A 32 4.06 1.87 -8.06
N THR A 33 3.27 2.00 -9.11
CA THR A 33 3.67 1.60 -10.46
C THR A 33 3.81 2.86 -11.30
N LEU A 34 4.98 3.06 -11.89
CA LEU A 34 5.30 4.16 -12.81
C LEU A 34 5.77 3.54 -14.12
N ASP A 35 5.11 3.84 -15.24
CA ASP A 35 5.45 3.29 -16.57
C ASP A 35 5.57 1.74 -16.57
N GLU A 36 4.64 1.05 -15.92
CA GLU A 36 4.63 -0.43 -15.77
C GLU A 36 5.78 -0.99 -14.90
N ILE A 37 6.58 -0.13 -14.28
CA ILE A 37 7.67 -0.49 -13.38
C ILE A 37 7.24 -0.27 -11.94
N LYS A 38 7.51 -1.24 -11.08
CA LYS A 38 7.26 -1.14 -9.64
C LYS A 38 8.32 -0.24 -9.03
N VAL A 39 7.90 0.81 -8.34
CA VAL A 39 8.80 1.82 -7.76
C VAL A 39 8.50 2.04 -6.28
N CYS A 40 9.53 2.40 -5.52
CA CYS A 40 9.39 2.80 -4.12
C CYS A 40 9.26 4.32 -4.03
N ILE A 41 8.25 4.76 -3.30
CA ILE A 41 7.92 6.18 -3.11
C ILE A 41 8.19 6.55 -1.66
N VAL A 42 9.01 7.57 -1.47
CA VAL A 42 9.42 8.07 -0.16
C VAL A 42 9.39 9.58 -0.12
N GLU A 43 9.11 10.15 1.04
CA GLU A 43 9.21 11.59 1.24
C GLU A 43 10.61 11.96 1.76
N LYS A 44 11.11 13.16 1.43
CA LYS A 44 12.48 13.58 1.72
C LYS A 44 12.84 13.60 3.21
N SER A 45 11.92 14.00 4.07
CA SER A 45 12.09 14.09 5.52
C SER A 45 12.15 12.71 6.18
N THR A 46 11.47 11.72 5.61
CA THR A 46 11.41 10.34 6.13
C THR A 46 12.31 9.34 5.37
N LEU A 47 13.06 9.82 4.37
CA LEU A 47 13.92 9.02 3.50
C LEU A 47 14.84 8.06 4.27
N ALA A 48 15.48 8.51 5.35
CA ALA A 48 16.40 7.67 6.11
C ALA A 48 15.71 6.46 6.76
N GLU A 49 14.50 6.66 7.29
CA GLU A 49 13.71 5.60 7.91
C GLU A 49 13.18 4.62 6.86
N ALA A 50 12.69 5.14 5.74
CA ALA A 50 12.18 4.34 4.64
C ALA A 50 13.27 3.48 4.01
N LEU A 51 14.47 4.03 3.78
CA LEU A 51 15.61 3.29 3.25
C LEU A 51 16.09 2.18 4.19
N ASN A 52 16.08 2.43 5.50
CA ASN A 52 16.45 1.43 6.49
C ASN A 52 15.52 0.21 6.42
N TYR A 53 14.22 0.45 6.25
CA TYR A 53 13.26 -0.65 6.06
C TYR A 53 13.41 -1.31 4.69
N PHE A 54 13.53 -0.52 3.62
CA PHE A 54 13.72 -1.02 2.25
C PHE A 54 14.93 -1.95 2.12
N SER A 55 16.05 -1.64 2.79
CA SER A 55 17.26 -2.48 2.78
C SER A 55 17.04 -3.91 3.29
N LYS A 56 15.97 -4.14 4.08
CA LYS A 56 15.60 -5.45 4.61
C LYS A 56 14.69 -6.24 3.67
N LEU A 57 14.05 -5.57 2.73
CA LEU A 57 13.02 -6.18 1.86
C LEU A 57 13.62 -6.96 0.68
N SER A 58 14.93 -6.92 0.44
CA SER A 58 15.58 -7.61 -0.70
C SER A 58 14.86 -7.36 -2.04
N LEU A 59 14.33 -6.14 -2.23
CA LEU A 59 13.64 -5.68 -3.43
C LEU A 59 14.60 -4.87 -4.31
N ASP A 60 14.44 -4.96 -5.62
CA ASP A 60 15.24 -4.22 -6.61
C ASP A 60 14.50 -3.01 -7.19
N TYR A 61 13.50 -2.49 -6.47
CA TYR A 61 12.67 -1.39 -6.96
C TYR A 61 13.42 -0.06 -6.89
N PRO A 62 13.37 0.76 -7.95
CA PRO A 62 13.98 2.08 -7.92
C PRO A 62 13.23 3.00 -6.95
N ILE A 63 13.99 3.80 -6.22
CA ILE A 63 13.47 4.71 -5.20
C ILE A 63 13.30 6.10 -5.79
N TYR A 64 12.08 6.63 -5.69
CA TYR A 64 11.70 7.98 -6.09
C TYR A 64 11.28 8.77 -4.87
N THR A 65 11.73 10.02 -4.81
CA THR A 65 11.31 10.96 -3.77
C THR A 65 10.14 11.80 -4.26
N VAL A 66 9.16 12.06 -3.41
CA VAL A 66 8.01 12.92 -3.74
C VAL A 66 7.92 14.11 -2.78
N ASP A 67 7.10 15.10 -3.14
CA ASP A 67 6.66 16.13 -2.20
C ASP A 67 5.67 15.57 -1.16
N ILE A 68 5.47 16.31 -0.07
CA ILE A 68 4.64 15.90 1.06
C ILE A 68 3.17 15.68 0.62
N GLU A 69 2.66 16.52 -0.28
CA GLU A 69 1.26 16.45 -0.72
C GLU A 69 1.03 15.19 -1.56
N SER A 70 1.92 14.92 -2.51
CA SER A 70 1.91 13.69 -3.32
C SER A 70 2.06 12.43 -2.45
N PHE A 71 2.93 12.47 -1.43
CA PHE A 71 3.10 11.36 -0.50
C PHE A 71 1.84 11.07 0.30
N GLU A 72 1.23 12.11 0.90
CA GLU A 72 0.01 11.97 1.69
C GLU A 72 -1.17 11.49 0.82
N ARG A 73 -1.27 11.94 -0.44
CA ARG A 73 -2.27 11.41 -1.39
C ARG A 73 -2.11 9.91 -1.60
N LEU A 74 -0.89 9.43 -1.88
CA LEU A 74 -0.63 8.00 -2.07
C LEU A 74 -0.90 7.20 -0.78
N LYS A 75 -0.47 7.72 0.37
CA LYS A 75 -0.69 7.13 1.68
C LYS A 75 -2.19 6.98 1.99
N ASN A 76 -3.00 7.98 1.70
CA ASN A 76 -4.45 7.92 1.90
C ASN A 76 -5.05 6.76 1.10
N LYS A 77 -4.66 6.59 -0.18
CA LYS A 77 -5.10 5.45 -0.98
C LYS A 77 -4.68 4.11 -0.38
N PHE A 78 -3.47 4.00 0.17
CA PHE A 78 -3.03 2.78 0.89
C PHE A 78 -3.87 2.50 2.14
N LEU A 79 -4.24 3.52 2.90
CA LEU A 79 -5.10 3.38 4.08
C LEU A 79 -6.53 2.99 3.69
N GLU A 80 -7.04 3.53 2.57
CA GLU A 80 -8.33 3.14 2.01
C GLU A 80 -8.33 1.65 1.61
N ILE A 81 -7.30 1.18 0.90
CA ILE A 81 -7.16 -0.24 0.55
C ILE A 81 -7.07 -1.10 1.81
N GLN A 82 -6.22 -0.71 2.77
CA GLN A 82 -6.08 -1.44 4.03
C GLN A 82 -7.40 -1.58 4.78
N THR A 83 -8.21 -0.52 4.80
CA THR A 83 -9.51 -0.50 5.49
C THR A 83 -10.57 -1.28 4.69
N GLY A 84 -10.53 -1.20 3.36
CA GLY A 84 -11.43 -1.95 2.47
C GLY A 84 -11.17 -3.46 2.51
N SER A 85 -9.90 -3.88 2.49
CA SER A 85 -9.53 -5.30 2.58
C SER A 85 -9.91 -5.91 3.93
N ASP A 86 -9.76 -5.18 5.04
CA ASP A 86 -10.19 -5.63 6.38
C ASP A 86 -11.72 -5.87 6.42
N PHE A 87 -12.48 -5.12 5.62
CA PHE A 87 -13.94 -5.27 5.48
C PHE A 87 -14.35 -6.44 4.55
N GLU A 88 -13.62 -6.67 3.45
CA GLU A 88 -13.87 -7.80 2.53
C GLU A 88 -13.54 -9.17 3.17
N GLU A 89 -12.46 -9.27 3.97
CA GLU A 89 -12.17 -10.49 4.75
C GLU A 89 -13.30 -10.82 5.74
N MET A 90 -13.95 -9.81 6.29
CA MET A 90 -15.04 -9.98 7.26
C MET A 90 -16.36 -10.41 6.60
N ALA A 91 -16.57 -10.09 5.32
CA ALA A 91 -17.76 -10.47 4.56
C ALA A 91 -17.76 -11.95 4.11
N THR A 92 -16.59 -12.57 3.93
CA THR A 92 -16.47 -13.96 3.46
C THR A 92 -16.72 -15.00 4.58
N THR A 93 -16.86 -14.59 5.85
CA THR A 93 -17.20 -15.50 6.97
C THR A 93 -18.71 -15.53 7.29
N SER A 94 -19.57 -14.97 6.43
CA SER A 94 -21.04 -14.95 6.62
C SER A 94 -21.81 -15.73 5.55
N ASP A 95 -21.23 -16.83 5.05
CA ASP A 95 -21.89 -17.75 4.12
C ASP A 95 -22.01 -19.15 4.76
N GLU A 96 -22.73 -19.29 5.88
CA GLU A 96 -23.04 -20.65 6.39
C GLU A 96 -24.42 -20.89 7.03
N LEU A 97 -25.33 -19.93 7.21
CA LEU A 97 -26.59 -20.24 7.92
C LEU A 97 -27.81 -19.50 7.38
N ILE A 98 -28.44 -20.04 6.33
CA ILE A 98 -29.91 -20.17 6.26
C ILE A 98 -30.24 -21.47 5.50
N GLU A 99 -30.22 -22.60 6.21
CA GLU A 99 -31.04 -23.75 5.81
C GLU A 99 -32.50 -23.28 5.87
N VAL A 100 -33.11 -23.10 4.70
CA VAL A 100 -34.55 -22.92 4.59
C VAL A 100 -35.22 -24.26 4.91
N GLU A 101 -35.49 -24.50 6.20
CA GLU A 101 -36.48 -25.49 6.61
C GLU A 101 -37.85 -25.03 6.09
N GLY A 102 -38.15 -25.41 4.85
CA GLY A 102 -39.49 -25.39 4.30
C GLY A 102 -40.27 -26.61 4.75
N ASP A 103 -40.51 -26.75 6.05
CA ASP A 103 -41.62 -27.56 6.56
C ASP A 103 -42.76 -26.62 6.92
N LEU A 104 -43.79 -26.55 6.07
CA LEU A 104 -45.14 -26.21 6.52
C LEU A 104 -46.17 -26.64 5.47
N LEU A 105 -46.76 -27.82 5.75
CA LEU A 105 -48.15 -28.27 5.49
C LEU A 105 -48.71 -28.25 4.06
#